data_AF-A0A7Y1YEY1-F1
#
_entry.id   AF-A0A7Y1YEY1-F1
#
_cell.length_a   1.000
_cell.length_b   1.000
_cell.length_c   1.000
_cell.angle_alpha   90.00
_cell.angle_beta   90.00
_cell.angle_gamma   90.00
#
_symmetry.space_group_name_H-M   'P 1'
#
loop_
_entity.id
_entity.type
_entity.pdbx_description
1 polymer ?
#
loop_
_entity_poly.entity_id
_entity_poly.type
_entity_poly.pdbx_seq_one_letter_code
_entity_poly.pdbx_strand_id
1 'polypeptide(L)'
;MKTATFFLWISLLTLILTIGTYLMASTAFFAGSFPISFGSIIFFTILTIGAHYLGVLAARSKNQNHLTQLTMVLVFFKLFSCLLIVFLYDRIFDPPTSNYLLLFFLIYLTYTIFEVIVLTQANRITSR
;
A
#
# COMPACT_ATOMS: atom_id res chain seq x y z
N MET A 1 -1.48 5.13 -16.22
CA MET A 1 -2.85 5.63 -15.92
C MET A 1 -2.90 7.15 -16.05
N LYS A 2 -4.02 7.74 -16.52
CA LYS A 2 -4.25 9.18 -16.38
C LYS A 2 -4.37 9.54 -14.90
N THR A 3 -3.86 10.71 -14.50
CA THR A 3 -3.81 11.13 -13.09
C THR A 3 -5.19 11.18 -12.44
N ALA A 4 -6.22 11.68 -13.12
CA ALA A 4 -7.60 11.70 -12.60
C ALA A 4 -8.15 10.29 -12.35
N THR A 5 -7.92 9.36 -13.28
CA THR A 5 -8.31 7.96 -13.13
C THR A 5 -7.55 7.30 -11.98
N PHE A 6 -6.28 7.64 -11.77
CA PHE A 6 -5.50 7.16 -10.63
C PHE A 6 -6.10 7.58 -9.30
N PHE A 7 -6.40 8.87 -9.13
CA PHE A 7 -6.98 9.38 -7.88
C PHE A 7 -8.36 8.81 -7.59
N LEU A 8 -9.16 8.54 -8.63
CA LEU A 8 -10.45 7.88 -8.47
C LEU A 8 -10.30 6.42 -8.00
N TRP A 9 -9.39 5.65 -8.60
CA TRP A 9 -9.20 4.25 -8.20
C TRP A 9 -8.59 4.10 -6.81
N ILE A 10 -7.59 4.91 -6.48
CA ILE A 10 -6.98 4.86 -5.15
C ILE A 10 -7.96 5.33 -4.07
N SER A 11 -8.82 6.33 -4.35
CA SER A 11 -9.82 6.78 -3.38
C SER A 11 -10.90 5.72 -3.15
N LEU A 12 -11.40 5.08 -4.21
CA LEU A 12 -12.34 3.97 -4.10
C LEU A 12 -11.73 2.79 -3.32
N LEU A 13 -10.49 2.40 -3.64
CA LEU A 13 -9.79 1.33 -2.94
C LEU A 13 -9.61 1.66 -1.45
N THR A 14 -9.17 2.89 -1.15
CA THR A 14 -8.98 3.38 0.23
C THR A 14 -10.31 3.37 0.98
N LEU A 15 -11.39 3.84 0.36
CA LEU A 15 -12.73 3.86 0.94
C LEU A 15 -13.23 2.44 1.25
N ILE A 16 -13.12 1.52 0.29
CA ILE A 16 -13.52 0.11 0.45
C ILE A 16 -12.73 -0.55 1.59
N LEU A 17 -11.41 -0.36 1.64
CA LEU A 17 -10.59 -0.92 2.71
C LEU A 17 -10.90 -0.30 4.07
N THR A 18 -11.18 1.01 4.13
CA THR A 18 -11.54 1.68 5.39
C THR A 18 -12.88 1.16 5.91
N ILE A 19 -13.89 1.06 5.05
CA ILE A 19 -15.20 0.50 5.42
C ILE A 19 -15.06 -0.98 5.80
N GLY A 20 -14.35 -1.78 5.01
CA GLY A 20 -14.14 -3.20 5.26
C GLY A 20 -13.43 -3.46 6.59
N THR A 21 -12.35 -2.73 6.87
CA THR A 21 -11.62 -2.85 8.14
C THR A 21 -12.43 -2.35 9.33
N TYR A 22 -13.23 -1.30 9.19
CA TYR A 22 -14.14 -0.85 10.23
C TYR A 22 -15.20 -1.92 10.57
N LEU A 23 -15.81 -2.51 9.55
CA LEU A 23 -16.78 -3.59 9.74
C LEU A 23 -16.14 -4.83 10.38
N MET A 24 -14.95 -5.24 9.92
CA MET A 24 -14.25 -6.39 10.52
C MET A 24 -13.81 -6.11 11.95
N ALA A 25 -13.27 -4.93 12.25
CA ALA A 25 -12.84 -4.54 13.59
C ALA A 25 -13.99 -4.46 14.61
N SER A 26 -15.24 -4.30 14.16
CA SER A 26 -16.43 -4.36 15.03
C SER A 26 -16.73 -5.78 15.55
N THR A 27 -16.08 -6.81 15.02
CA THR A 27 -16.20 -8.18 15.50
C THR A 27 -15.18 -8.50 16.60
N ALA A 28 -15.55 -9.36 17.56
CA ALA A 28 -14.66 -9.74 18.67
C ALA A 28 -13.33 -10.37 18.21
N PHE A 29 -13.33 -11.04 17.05
CA PHE A 29 -12.14 -11.68 16.49
C PHE A 29 -11.05 -10.68 16.07
N PHE A 30 -11.44 -9.45 15.71
CA PHE A 30 -10.56 -8.40 15.20
C PHE A 30 -10.57 -7.13 16.05
N ALA A 31 -11.06 -7.19 17.29
CA ALA A 31 -11.28 -6.02 18.16
C ALA A 31 -10.01 -5.17 18.42
N GLY A 32 -8.81 -5.75 18.29
CA GLY A 32 -7.54 -5.01 18.40
C GLY A 32 -7.03 -4.41 17.09
N SER A 33 -7.51 -4.86 15.94
CA SER A 33 -6.88 -4.60 14.63
C SER A 33 -7.08 -3.18 14.08
N PHE A 34 -7.95 -2.37 14.68
CA PHE A 34 -8.33 -1.06 14.14
C PHE A 34 -7.15 -0.09 13.99
N PRO A 35 -6.30 0.14 15.01
CA PRO A 35 -5.23 1.15 14.91
C PRO A 35 -4.18 0.77 13.85
N ILE A 36 -3.77 -0.50 13.80
CA ILE A 36 -2.81 -0.98 12.80
C ILE A 36 -3.40 -0.97 11.40
N SER A 37 -4.67 -1.36 11.24
CA SER A 37 -5.33 -1.37 9.92
C SER A 37 -5.45 0.05 9.36
N PHE A 38 -5.93 0.98 10.19
CA PHE A 38 -6.10 2.37 9.79
C PHE A 38 -4.75 3.05 9.49
N GLY A 39 -3.76 2.87 10.37
CA GLY A 39 -2.41 3.39 10.14
C GLY A 39 -1.77 2.83 8.87
N SER A 40 -1.99 1.54 8.58
CA SER A 40 -1.49 0.89 7.36
C SER A 40 -2.16 1.41 6.11
N ILE A 41 -3.48 1.62 6.14
CA ILE A 41 -4.20 2.23 5.02
C ILE A 41 -3.57 3.59 4.68
N ILE A 42 -3.42 4.48 5.67
CA ILE A 42 -2.81 5.80 5.47
C ILE A 42 -1.41 5.67 4.86
N PHE A 43 -0.56 4.83 5.48
CA PHE A 43 0.81 4.62 5.03
C PHE A 43 0.87 4.13 3.57
N PHE A 44 0.14 3.08 3.23
CA PHE A 44 0.15 2.51 1.88
C PHE A 44 -0.52 3.42 0.85
N THR A 45 -1.53 4.21 1.23
CA THR A 45 -2.09 5.24 0.34
C THR A 45 -1.01 6.25 -0.04
N ILE A 46 -0.29 6.81 0.94
CA ILE A 46 0.77 7.79 0.72
C ILE A 46 1.88 7.20 -0.14
N LEU A 47 2.33 5.98 0.20
CA LEU A 47 3.37 5.27 -0.54
C LEU A 47 2.95 5.04 -2.00
N THR A 48 1.71 4.63 -2.23
CA THR A 48 1.16 4.38 -3.57
C THR A 48 1.05 5.67 -4.39
N ILE A 49 0.66 6.79 -3.76
CA ILE A 49 0.66 8.12 -4.41
C ILE A 49 2.09 8.48 -4.83
N GLY A 50 3.06 8.32 -3.93
CA GLY A 50 4.48 8.53 -4.23
C GLY A 50 4.96 7.65 -5.39
N ALA A 51 4.62 6.36 -5.35
CA ALA A 51 4.96 5.40 -6.41
C ALA A 51 4.37 5.79 -7.77
N HIS A 52 3.16 6.36 -7.81
CA HIS A 52 2.56 6.84 -9.07
C HIS A 52 3.37 7.99 -9.68
N TYR A 53 3.69 9.02 -8.89
CA TYR A 53 4.44 10.17 -9.39
C TYR A 53 5.88 9.80 -9.78
N LEU A 54 6.57 9.06 -8.91
CA LEU A 54 7.92 8.57 -9.18
C LEU A 54 7.94 7.61 -10.37
N GLY A 55 6.92 6.77 -10.52
CA GLY A 55 6.77 5.85 -11.64
C GLY A 55 6.60 6.57 -12.98
N VAL A 56 5.77 7.62 -13.03
CA VAL A 56 5.62 8.46 -14.23
C VAL A 56 6.91 9.18 -14.57
N LEU A 57 7.64 9.70 -13.57
CA LEU A 57 8.93 10.35 -13.76
C LEU A 57 9.99 9.37 -14.26
N ALA A 58 10.08 8.19 -13.64
CA ALA A 58 11.03 7.14 -14.00
C ALA A 58 10.77 6.57 -15.39
N ALA A 59 9.50 6.42 -15.78
CA ALA A 59 9.12 5.97 -17.11
C ALA A 59 9.56 6.95 -18.21
N ARG A 60 9.58 8.25 -17.95
CA ARG A 60 10.06 9.27 -18.90
C ARG A 60 11.59 9.39 -18.97
N SER A 61 12.31 8.68 -18.11
CA SER A 61 13.77 8.69 -18.12
C SER A 61 14.32 8.01 -19.37
N LYS A 62 15.44 8.50 -19.90
CA LYS A 62 16.18 7.82 -20.98
C LYS A 62 16.73 6.45 -20.56
N ASN A 63 16.89 6.21 -19.26
CA ASN A 63 17.42 4.97 -18.73
C ASN A 63 16.30 3.95 -18.52
N GLN A 64 16.29 2.90 -19.34
CA GLN A 64 15.31 1.81 -19.28
C GLN A 64 15.30 1.06 -17.93
N ASN A 65 16.40 1.10 -17.18
CA ASN A 65 16.50 0.43 -15.87
C ASN A 65 15.92 1.26 -14.71
N HIS A 66 15.63 2.54 -14.93
CA HIS A 66 15.26 3.45 -13.83
C HIS A 66 13.93 3.07 -13.17
N LEU A 67 12.97 2.60 -13.97
CA LEU A 67 11.67 2.11 -13.46
C LEU A 67 11.83 0.81 -12.67
N THR A 68 12.69 -0.09 -13.12
CA THR A 68 13.01 -1.34 -12.42
C THR A 68 13.69 -1.04 -11.08
N GLN A 69 14.68 -0.14 -11.05
CA GLN A 69 15.36 0.30 -9.83
C GLN A 69 14.38 0.93 -8.84
N LEU A 70 13.50 1.82 -9.30
CA LEU A 70 12.45 2.41 -8.47
C LEU A 70 11.55 1.34 -7.87
N THR A 71 11.12 0.37 -8.68
CA THR A 71 10.26 -0.73 -8.22
C THR A 71 10.96 -1.55 -7.14
N MET A 72 12.24 -1.88 -7.32
CA MET A 72 13.03 -2.58 -6.31
C MET A 72 13.12 -1.79 -5.00
N VAL A 73 13.44 -0.49 -5.08
CA VAL A 73 13.53 0.38 -3.89
C VAL A 73 12.19 0.45 -3.16
N LEU A 74 11.07 0.60 -3.88
CA LEU A 74 9.73 0.61 -3.29
C LEU A 74 9.41 -0.71 -2.59
N VAL A 75 9.73 -1.85 -3.19
CA VAL A 75 9.52 -3.16 -2.58
C VAL A 75 10.34 -3.31 -1.30
N PHE A 76 11.65 -3.01 -1.34
CA PHE A 76 12.51 -3.10 -0.15
C PHE A 76 12.06 -2.16 0.96
N PHE A 77 11.78 -0.89 0.63
CA PHE A 77 11.29 0.09 1.57
C PHE A 77 9.97 -0.35 2.20
N LYS A 78 9.05 -0.90 1.39
CA LYS A 78 7.76 -1.39 1.86
C LYS A 78 7.92 -2.57 2.81
N LEU A 79 8.73 -3.58 2.45
CA LEU A 79 8.98 -4.74 3.31
C LEU A 79 9.58 -4.34 4.65
N PHE A 80 10.58 -3.45 4.64
CA PHE A 80 11.18 -2.93 5.86
C PHE A 80 10.15 -2.14 6.70
N SER A 81 9.35 -1.29 6.05
CA SER A 81 8.30 -0.53 6.73
C SER A 81 7.22 -1.44 7.33
N CYS A 82 6.85 -2.53 6.67
CA CYS A 82 5.91 -3.51 7.21
C CYS A 82 6.42 -4.12 8.52
N LEU A 83 7.69 -4.54 8.55
CA LEU A 83 8.32 -5.07 9.76
C LEU A 83 8.31 -4.04 10.88
N LEU A 84 8.66 -2.79 10.56
CA LEU A 84 8.70 -1.69 11.51
C LEU A 84 7.31 -1.35 12.06
N ILE A 85 6.29 -1.27 11.21
CA ILE A 85 4.90 -0.99 11.60
C ILE A 85 4.37 -2.07 12.55
N VAL A 86 4.55 -3.34 12.19
CA VAL A 86 4.12 -4.47 13.02
C VAL A 86 4.85 -4.47 14.35
N PHE A 87 6.18 -4.30 14.34
CA PHE A 87 6.98 -4.26 15.55
C PHE A 87 6.58 -3.12 16.49
N LEU A 88 6.38 -1.91 15.96
CA LEU A 88 5.94 -0.76 16.75
C LEU A 88 4.53 -1.00 17.31
N TYR A 89 3.63 -1.57 16.53
CA TYR A 89 2.27 -1.85 16.98
C TYR A 89 2.26 -2.88 18.12
N ASP A 90 2.97 -3.99 17.99
CA ASP A 90 3.13 -4.98 19.06
C ASP A 90 3.69 -4.36 20.33
N ARG A 91 4.69 -3.48 20.19
CA ARG A 91 5.33 -2.86 21.34
C ARG A 91 4.46 -1.84 22.07
N ILE A 92 3.60 -1.12 21.35
CA ILE A 92 2.79 -0.02 21.89
C ILE A 92 1.43 -0.52 22.41
N PHE A 93 0.78 -1.42 21.70
CA PHE A 93 -0.60 -1.81 21.97
C PHE A 93 -0.75 -3.16 22.67
N ASP A 94 0.32 -3.97 22.73
CA ASP A 94 0.36 -5.30 23.35
C ASP A 94 -0.92 -6.13 23.06
N PRO A 95 -1.22 -6.36 21.77
CA PRO A 95 -2.47 -6.98 21.37
C PRO A 95 -2.55 -8.41 21.92
N PRO A 96 -3.71 -8.82 22.48
CA PRO A 96 -3.83 -10.13 23.15
C PRO A 96 -3.76 -11.32 22.19
N THR A 97 -3.93 -11.10 20.89
CA THR A 97 -3.87 -12.12 19.84
C THR A 97 -3.23 -11.54 18.58
N SER A 98 -2.58 -12.39 17.77
CA SER A 98 -1.93 -11.98 16.52
C SER A 98 -2.88 -11.85 15.33
N ASN A 99 -4.20 -11.93 15.53
CA ASN A 99 -5.20 -11.91 14.46
C ASN A 99 -5.19 -10.60 13.65
N TYR A 100 -4.71 -9.50 14.25
CA TYR A 100 -4.56 -8.22 13.58
C TYR A 100 -3.60 -8.28 12.37
N LEU A 101 -2.65 -9.22 12.36
CA LEU A 101 -1.71 -9.43 11.26
C LEU A 101 -2.44 -9.82 9.97
N LEU A 102 -3.55 -10.54 10.08
CA LEU A 102 -4.32 -10.98 8.92
C LEU A 102 -4.94 -9.78 8.21
N LEU A 103 -5.54 -8.84 8.96
CA LEU A 103 -6.08 -7.61 8.40
C LEU A 103 -4.98 -6.71 7.83
N PHE A 104 -3.87 -6.58 8.56
CA PHE A 104 -2.68 -5.86 8.08
C PHE A 104 -2.17 -6.42 6.73
N PHE A 105 -2.03 -7.74 6.65
CA PHE A 105 -1.53 -8.42 5.46
C PHE A 105 -2.48 -8.27 4.28
N LEU A 106 -3.80 -8.33 4.52
CA LEU A 106 -4.81 -8.10 3.48
C LEU A 106 -4.68 -6.71 2.88
N ILE A 107 -4.56 -5.67 3.72
CA ILE A 107 -4.35 -4.28 3.28
C ILE A 107 -3.05 -4.17 2.47
N TYR A 108 -1.94 -4.70 3.00
CA TYR A 108 -0.65 -4.73 2.32
C TYR A 108 -0.76 -5.37 0.93
N LEU A 109 -1.42 -6.52 0.84
CA LEU A 109 -1.54 -7.27 -0.41
C LEU A 109 -2.40 -6.50 -1.43
N THR A 110 -3.54 -5.96 -1.00
CA THR A 110 -4.42 -5.17 -1.87
C THR A 110 -3.69 -3.95 -2.44
N TYR A 111 -2.97 -3.19 -1.61
CA TYR A 111 -2.17 -2.05 -2.08
C TYR A 111 -1.02 -2.48 -2.99
N THR A 112 -0.38 -3.62 -2.70
CA THR A 112 0.72 -4.14 -3.51
C THR A 112 0.25 -4.55 -4.91
N ILE A 113 -0.89 -5.24 -5.02
CA ILE A 113 -1.50 -5.57 -6.31
C ILE A 113 -1.80 -4.28 -7.09
N PHE A 114 -2.42 -3.30 -6.44
CA PHE A 114 -2.75 -2.03 -7.08
C PHE A 114 -1.50 -1.26 -7.54
N GLU A 115 -0.46 -1.19 -6.71
CA GLU A 115 0.81 -0.54 -7.04
C GLU A 115 1.49 -1.19 -8.24
N VAL A 116 1.53 -2.53 -8.30
CA VAL A 116 2.07 -3.28 -9.45
C VAL A 116 1.31 -2.94 -10.72
N ILE A 117 -0.02 -2.84 -10.67
CA ILE A 117 -0.85 -2.41 -11.81
C ILE A 117 -0.46 -0.98 -12.24
N VAL A 118 -0.32 -0.06 -11.30
CA VAL A 118 0.03 1.35 -11.57
C VAL A 118 1.41 1.48 -12.22
N LEU A 119 2.43 0.82 -11.66
CA LEU A 119 3.80 0.85 -12.17
C LEU A 119 3.91 0.15 -13.55
N THR A 120 3.22 -0.98 -13.74
CA THR A 120 3.19 -1.68 -15.03
C THR A 120 2.54 -0.82 -16.10
N GLN A 121 1.45 -0.12 -15.78
CA GLN A 121 0.83 0.83 -16.70
C GLN A 121 1.73 2.02 -17.02
N ALA A 122 2.55 2.48 -16.07
CA ALA A 122 3.52 3.54 -16.33
C ALA A 122 4.59 3.08 -17.33
N ASN A 123 5.06 1.84 -17.23
CA ASN A 123 6.03 1.26 -18.17
C ASN A 123 5.54 1.24 -19.64
N ARG A 124 4.27 0.89 -19.85
CA ARG A 124 3.65 0.80 -21.18
C ARG A 124 3.55 2.14 -21.92
N ILE A 125 3.63 3.26 -21.21
CA ILE A 125 3.57 4.60 -21.82
C ILE A 125 4.89 4.93 -22.55
N THR A 126 6.00 4.34 -22.15
CA THR A 126 7.33 4.57 -22.74
C THR A 126 7.66 3.60 -23.88
N SER A 127 6.99 2.45 -23.95
CA SER A 127 7.22 1.44 -24.99
C SER A 127 6.41 1.69 -26.28
N ARG A 128 5.82 2.88 -26.45
CA ARG A 128 5.15 3.36 -27.66
C ARG A 128 5.80 4.67 -28.08
#